data_AF-A0A0U1TZI4-F1
#
_entry.id   AF-A0A0U1TZI4-F1
#
_cell.length_a   1.000
_cell.length_b   1.000
_cell.length_c   1.000
_cell.angle_alpha   90.00
_cell.angle_beta   90.00
_cell.angle_gamma   90.00
#
_symmetry.space_group_name_H-M   'P 1'
#
loop_
_entity.id
_entity.type
_entity.pdbx_description
1 polymer ?
#
loop_
_entity_poly.entity_id
_entity_poly.type
_entity_poly.pdbx_seq_one_letter_code
_entity_poly.pdbx_strand_id
1 'polypeptide(L)'
;MKISLFVLGVIFCSFASIQCSDSGEFDEFCEVPVFIRTIILQCMEEHVPADQKRVFNKIARCFNEASFTDVMNGLCQLTDSQIDALDDLHEDCLTESEENAFDEPDVNEAEFEKCIENKLSR
;
A
#
# COMPACT_ATOMS: atom_id res chain seq x y z
N MET A 1 -22.82 5.09 2.06
CA MET A 1 -21.95 3.89 2.13
C MET A 1 -20.83 4.23 3.09
N LYS A 2 -20.59 3.39 4.12
CA LYS A 2 -19.52 3.60 5.12
C LYS A 2 -18.20 3.10 4.54
N ILE A 3 -17.67 3.85 3.57
CA ILE A 3 -16.37 3.59 2.94
C ILE A 3 -15.23 4.15 3.82
N SER A 4 -15.53 5.23 4.55
CA SER A 4 -14.57 6.01 5.37
C SER A 4 -13.78 5.18 6.40
N LEU A 5 -14.37 4.20 7.09
CA LEU A 5 -13.64 3.39 8.08
C LEU A 5 -12.79 2.27 7.50
N PHE A 6 -13.21 1.69 6.37
CA PHE A 6 -12.53 0.54 5.76
C PHE A 6 -11.30 1.00 4.96
N VAL A 7 -11.41 2.15 4.30
CA VAL A 7 -10.31 2.70 3.51
C VAL A 7 -9.19 3.23 4.40
N LEU A 8 -9.51 3.79 5.58
CA LEU A 8 -8.50 4.20 6.56
C LEU A 8 -7.78 3.00 7.21
N GLY A 9 -8.48 1.89 7.48
CA GLY A 9 -7.85 0.67 8.02
C GLY A 9 -6.85 0.02 7.04
N VAL A 10 -7.20 -0.03 5.76
CA VAL A 10 -6.30 -0.51 4.70
C VAL A 10 -5.05 0.36 4.54
N ILE A 11 -5.21 1.68 4.69
CA ILE A 11 -4.09 2.63 4.65
C ILE A 11 -3.16 2.41 5.85
N PHE A 12 -3.69 2.08 7.03
CA PHE A 12 -2.88 1.84 8.24
C PHE A 12 -2.00 0.58 8.14
N CYS A 13 -2.48 -0.50 7.54
CA CYS A 13 -1.70 -1.73 7.34
C CYS A 13 -0.75 -1.72 6.14
N SER A 14 -0.84 -0.71 5.26
CA SER A 14 -0.01 -0.65 4.05
C SER A 14 1.42 -0.14 4.31
N PHE A 15 1.69 0.49 5.46
CA PHE A 15 2.93 1.24 5.66
C PHE A 15 3.78 0.86 6.87
N ALA A 16 3.22 0.26 7.91
CA ALA A 16 4.03 -0.02 9.09
C ALA A 16 5.04 -1.15 8.88
N SER A 17 4.84 -2.03 7.89
CA SER A 17 5.79 -3.04 7.41
C SER A 17 5.04 -4.09 6.59
N ILE A 18 5.79 -4.82 5.76
CA ILE A 18 5.38 -6.14 5.25
C ILE A 18 5.01 -7.10 6.41
N GLN A 19 5.30 -6.76 7.68
CA GLN A 19 4.86 -7.49 8.89
C GLN A 19 3.35 -7.37 9.19
N CYS A 20 2.57 -6.62 8.39
CA CYS A 20 1.10 -6.71 8.46
C CYS A 20 0.53 -7.96 7.78
N SER A 21 1.35 -8.82 7.16
CA SER A 21 0.93 -10.17 6.73
C SER A 21 0.35 -11.00 7.88
N ASP A 22 0.80 -10.75 9.11
CA ASP A 22 0.34 -11.46 10.32
C ASP A 22 -0.95 -10.86 10.93
N SER A 23 -1.48 -9.79 10.33
CA SER A 23 -2.73 -9.14 10.73
C SER A 23 -3.79 -9.35 9.66
N GLY A 24 -4.97 -9.88 10.03
CA GLY A 24 -6.06 -10.18 9.10
C GLY A 24 -6.59 -8.98 8.26
N GLU A 25 -6.10 -7.78 8.51
CA GLU A 25 -6.38 -6.58 7.72
C GLU A 25 -5.77 -6.63 6.31
N PHE A 26 -4.61 -7.28 6.13
CA PHE A 26 -4.03 -7.49 4.79
C PHE A 26 -4.84 -8.51 3.97
N ASP A 27 -5.30 -9.58 4.61
CA ASP A 27 -6.22 -10.55 3.99
C ASP A 27 -7.53 -9.89 3.59
N GLU A 28 -8.14 -9.10 4.48
CA GLU A 28 -9.35 -8.33 4.19
C GLU A 28 -9.15 -7.35 3.03
N PHE A 29 -7.98 -6.71 2.94
CA PHE A 29 -7.62 -5.91 1.78
C PHE A 29 -7.57 -6.75 0.51
N CYS A 30 -6.93 -7.92 0.55
CA CYS A 30 -6.80 -8.82 -0.61
C CYS A 30 -8.12 -9.48 -1.05
N GLU A 31 -9.16 -9.45 -0.23
CA GLU A 31 -10.53 -9.81 -0.62
C GLU A 31 -11.23 -8.73 -1.46
N VAL A 32 -10.85 -7.45 -1.31
CA VAL A 32 -11.41 -6.34 -2.10
C VAL A 32 -11.11 -6.54 -3.58
N PRO A 33 -12.05 -6.39 -4.54
CA PRO A 33 -11.75 -6.62 -5.96
C PRO A 33 -10.54 -5.81 -6.47
N VAL A 34 -9.66 -6.44 -7.26
CA VAL A 34 -8.40 -5.85 -7.80
C VAL A 34 -8.60 -4.45 -8.37
N PHE A 35 -9.70 -4.23 -9.11
CA PHE A 35 -10.04 -2.92 -9.67
C PHE A 35 -10.19 -1.83 -8.60
N ILE A 36 -10.89 -2.15 -7.50
CA ILE A 36 -11.12 -1.21 -6.40
C ILE A 36 -9.81 -0.96 -5.64
N ARG A 37 -9.04 -2.02 -5.34
CA ARG A 37 -7.72 -1.88 -4.70
C ARG A 37 -6.77 -1.00 -5.49
N THR A 38 -6.71 -1.22 -6.81
CA THR A 38 -5.88 -0.43 -7.72
C THR A 38 -6.26 1.05 -7.67
N ILE A 39 -7.55 1.37 -7.63
CA ILE A 39 -8.01 2.76 -7.50
C ILE A 39 -7.56 3.38 -6.17
N ILE A 40 -7.75 2.65 -5.07
CA ILE A 40 -7.34 3.10 -3.72
C ILE A 40 -5.83 3.37 -3.70
N LEU A 41 -5.03 2.41 -4.14
CA LEU A 41 -3.57 2.49 -4.15
C LEU A 41 -3.05 3.63 -5.05
N GLN A 42 -3.64 3.81 -6.24
CA GLN A 42 -3.27 4.92 -7.12
C GLN A 42 -3.62 6.29 -6.53
N CYS A 43 -4.82 6.43 -5.95
CA CYS A 43 -5.20 7.68 -5.30
C CYS A 43 -4.28 8.02 -4.13
N MET A 44 -3.78 7.00 -3.44
CA MET A 44 -2.81 7.16 -2.36
C MET A 44 -1.46 7.63 -2.91
N GLU A 45 -0.89 6.93 -3.91
CA GLU A 45 0.35 7.34 -4.58
C GLU A 45 0.30 8.78 -5.14
N GLU A 46 -0.88 9.19 -5.64
CA GLU A 46 -1.12 10.53 -6.17
C GLU A 46 -1.08 11.61 -5.06
N HIS A 47 -1.61 11.31 -3.87
CA HIS A 47 -1.87 12.32 -2.83
C HIS A 47 -0.97 12.26 -1.59
N VAL A 48 -0.05 11.30 -1.48
CA VAL A 48 0.95 11.31 -0.40
C VAL A 48 2.03 12.40 -0.56
N PRO A 49 2.61 12.91 0.53
CA PRO A 49 3.78 13.79 0.52
C PRO A 49 5.01 13.23 -0.21
N ALA A 50 5.90 14.13 -0.65
CA ALA A 50 7.03 13.77 -1.52
C ALA A 50 8.08 12.86 -0.86
N ASP A 51 8.25 12.94 0.45
CA ASP A 51 9.02 11.99 1.26
C ASP A 51 8.39 10.60 1.26
N GLN A 52 7.09 10.48 1.47
CA GLN A 52 6.40 9.17 1.42
C GLN A 52 6.36 8.58 0.01
N LYS A 53 6.22 9.42 -1.04
CA LYS A 53 6.40 8.96 -2.43
C LYS A 53 7.77 8.34 -2.68
N ARG A 54 8.83 8.83 -2.02
CA ARG A 54 10.18 8.25 -2.18
C ARG A 54 10.23 6.84 -1.61
N VAL A 55 9.56 6.60 -0.49
CA VAL A 55 9.39 5.26 0.09
C VAL A 55 8.66 4.34 -0.88
N PHE A 56 7.54 4.77 -1.44
CA PHE A 56 6.74 3.93 -2.34
C PHE A 56 7.55 3.52 -3.57
N ASN A 57 8.28 4.48 -4.14
CA ASN A 57 9.21 4.23 -5.23
C ASN A 57 10.40 3.35 -4.82
N LYS A 58 10.84 3.41 -3.56
CA LYS A 58 11.89 2.53 -3.03
C LYS A 58 11.38 1.10 -2.94
N ILE A 59 10.20 0.88 -2.36
CA ILE A 59 9.55 -0.43 -2.26
C ILE A 59 9.37 -1.03 -3.66
N ALA A 60 8.77 -0.29 -4.60
CA ALA A 60 8.61 -0.74 -5.98
C ALA A 60 9.96 -1.17 -6.60
N ARG A 61 11.02 -0.40 -6.40
CA ARG A 61 12.37 -0.75 -6.88
C ARG A 61 12.94 -1.98 -6.20
N CYS A 62 12.75 -2.15 -4.88
CA CYS A 62 13.22 -3.34 -4.16
C CYS A 62 12.61 -4.61 -4.74
N PHE A 63 11.31 -4.58 -5.04
CA PHE A 63 10.57 -5.70 -5.63
C PHE A 63 10.67 -5.78 -7.16
N ASN A 64 11.43 -4.88 -7.80
CA ASN A 64 11.56 -4.78 -9.26
C ASN A 64 10.22 -4.62 -10.00
N GLU A 65 9.31 -3.84 -9.41
CA GLU A 65 7.99 -3.50 -9.96
C GLU A 65 7.93 -2.05 -10.44
N ALA A 66 6.94 -1.74 -11.28
CA ALA A 66 6.80 -0.42 -11.89
C ALA A 66 6.20 0.63 -10.93
N SER A 67 5.37 0.20 -9.98
CA SER A 67 4.73 1.06 -8.98
C SER A 67 4.52 0.32 -7.67
N PHE A 68 4.26 1.07 -6.60
CA PHE A 68 3.88 0.47 -5.30
C PHE A 68 2.55 -0.28 -5.41
N THR A 69 1.64 0.22 -6.25
CA THR A 69 0.37 -0.41 -6.59
C THR A 69 0.56 -1.81 -7.18
N ASP A 70 1.57 -1.99 -8.02
CA ASP A 70 1.89 -3.29 -8.63
C ASP A 70 2.42 -4.26 -7.57
N VAL A 71 3.30 -3.80 -6.67
CA VAL A 71 3.78 -4.60 -5.52
C VAL A 71 2.61 -5.09 -4.68
N MET A 72 1.75 -4.18 -4.20
CA MET A 72 0.67 -4.54 -3.28
C MET A 72 -0.36 -5.48 -3.91
N ASN A 73 -0.69 -5.27 -5.19
CA ASN A 73 -1.59 -6.19 -5.90
C ASN A 73 -0.94 -7.56 -6.16
N GLY A 74 0.38 -7.59 -6.39
CA GLY A 74 1.16 -8.82 -6.54
C GLY A 74 1.21 -9.63 -5.25
N LEU A 75 1.43 -8.98 -4.11
CA LEU A 75 1.45 -9.64 -2.79
C LEU A 75 0.13 -10.36 -2.48
N CYS A 76 -1.03 -9.79 -2.86
CA CYS A 76 -2.34 -10.46 -2.72
C CYS A 76 -2.51 -11.76 -3.52
N GLN A 77 -1.56 -12.12 -4.38
CA GLN A 77 -1.59 -13.39 -5.13
C GLN A 77 -0.66 -14.46 -4.54
N LEU A 78 0.06 -14.11 -3.47
CA LEU A 78 1.05 -14.95 -2.82
C LEU A 78 0.47 -15.55 -1.54
N THR A 79 1.00 -16.71 -1.14
CA THR A 79 0.76 -17.25 0.21
C THR A 79 1.64 -16.54 1.23
N ASP A 80 1.26 -16.55 2.50
CA ASP A 80 2.04 -15.98 3.61
C ASP A 80 3.52 -16.40 3.57
N SER A 81 3.79 -17.70 3.41
CA SER A 81 5.17 -18.22 3.30
C SER A 81 6.00 -17.67 2.13
N GLN A 82 5.34 -17.21 1.06
CA GLN A 82 6.00 -16.57 -0.08
C GLN A 82 6.21 -15.08 0.18
N ILE A 83 5.31 -14.45 0.93
CA ILE A 83 5.45 -13.06 1.38
C ILE A 83 6.63 -12.98 2.35
N ASP A 84 6.71 -13.87 3.35
CA ASP A 84 7.82 -13.92 4.31
C ASP A 84 9.17 -14.11 3.61
N ALA A 85 9.21 -15.02 2.63
CA ALA A 85 10.43 -15.26 1.84
C ALA A 85 10.85 -14.05 0.98
N LEU A 86 9.88 -13.22 0.56
CA LEU A 86 10.16 -11.98 -0.16
C LEU A 86 10.62 -10.86 0.80
N ASP A 87 10.05 -10.79 1.99
CA ASP A 87 10.49 -9.85 3.02
C ASP A 87 11.95 -10.11 3.40
N ASP A 88 12.29 -11.37 3.72
CA ASP A 88 13.66 -11.80 3.99
C ASP A 88 14.62 -11.51 2.83
N LEU A 89 14.16 -11.67 1.59
CA LEU A 89 14.98 -11.43 0.39
C LEU A 89 15.27 -9.94 0.17
N HIS A 90 14.33 -9.07 0.57
CA HIS A 90 14.39 -7.64 0.34
C HIS A 90 14.65 -6.82 1.61
N GLU A 91 14.87 -7.47 2.75
CA GLU A 91 15.11 -6.85 4.07
C GLU A 91 16.19 -5.77 4.00
N ASP A 92 17.36 -6.07 3.42
CA ASP A 92 18.47 -5.12 3.25
C ASP A 92 18.04 -3.89 2.41
N CYS A 93 17.24 -4.10 1.37
CA CYS A 93 16.76 -3.02 0.52
C CYS A 93 15.73 -2.15 1.25
N LEU A 94 14.83 -2.76 2.02
CA LEU A 94 13.76 -2.08 2.74
C LEU A 94 14.31 -1.30 3.95
N THR A 95 15.31 -1.85 4.65
CA THR A 95 15.90 -1.30 5.88
C THR A 95 16.88 -0.13 5.68
N GLU A 96 17.27 0.20 4.44
CA GLU A 96 18.12 1.38 4.19
C GLU A 96 17.44 2.71 4.60
N SER A 97 17.63 3.12 5.85
CA SER A 97 17.77 4.49 6.36
C SER A 97 16.86 5.57 5.76
N GLU A 98 15.54 5.45 5.92
CA GLU A 98 14.65 6.61 5.87
C GLU A 98 13.85 6.62 7.19
N GLU A 99 14.29 7.41 8.18
CA GLU A 99 13.75 7.45 9.56
C GLU A 99 12.24 7.79 9.65
N ASN A 100 11.61 8.20 8.55
CA ASN A 100 10.19 8.54 8.45
C ASN A 100 9.45 7.69 7.39
N ALA A 101 10.07 6.61 6.89
CA ALA A 101 9.56 5.88 5.73
C ALA A 101 8.27 5.09 5.99
N PHE A 102 8.00 4.80 7.26
CA PHE A 102 6.93 3.90 7.67
C PHE A 102 5.89 4.59 8.56
N ASP A 103 5.92 5.93 8.61
CA ASP A 103 4.86 6.70 9.26
C ASP A 103 3.57 6.64 8.43
N GLU A 104 2.42 6.76 9.11
CA GLU A 104 1.12 6.83 8.46
C GLU A 104 1.13 7.89 7.34
N PRO A 105 0.58 7.58 6.16
CA PRO A 105 0.65 8.50 5.06
C PRO A 105 -0.16 9.77 5.36
N ASP A 106 0.48 10.95 5.30
CA ASP A 106 -0.18 12.23 5.58
C ASP A 106 -0.96 12.67 4.34
N VAL A 107 -2.06 11.98 4.10
CA VAL A 107 -2.95 12.20 2.96
C VAL A 107 -4.05 13.16 3.38
N ASN A 108 -4.32 14.17 2.55
CA ASN A 108 -5.54 14.94 2.69
C ASN A 108 -6.75 14.06 2.39
N GLU A 109 -7.48 13.65 3.44
CA GLU A 109 -8.64 12.75 3.36
C GLU A 109 -9.66 13.21 2.30
N ALA A 110 -9.96 14.51 2.24
CA ALA A 110 -10.93 15.05 1.30
C ALA A 110 -10.45 14.97 -0.16
N GLU A 111 -9.16 15.18 -0.41
CA GLU A 111 -8.60 15.03 -1.77
C GLU A 111 -8.56 13.56 -2.19
N PHE A 112 -8.23 12.67 -1.26
CA PHE A 112 -8.15 11.24 -1.51
C PHE A 112 -9.52 10.59 -1.72
N GLU A 113 -10.52 10.89 -0.89
CA GLU A 113 -11.90 10.44 -1.10
C GLU A 113 -12.42 10.91 -2.46
N LYS A 114 -12.18 12.18 -2.80
CA LYS A 114 -12.55 12.75 -4.10
C LYS A 114 -11.85 12.06 -5.26
N CYS A 115 -10.58 11.66 -5.10
CA CYS A 115 -9.87 10.87 -6.12
C CYS A 115 -10.57 9.54 -6.37
N ILE A 116 -10.91 8.80 -5.30
CA ILE A 116 -11.59 7.50 -5.40
C ILE A 116 -12.95 7.66 -6.10
N GLU A 117 -13.77 8.63 -5.68
CA GLU A 117 -15.08 8.89 -6.27
C GLU A 117 -14.98 9.20 -7.78
N ASN A 118 -13.99 9.99 -8.17
CA ASN A 118 -13.76 10.34 -9.58
C ASN A 118 -13.32 9.15 -10.43
N LYS A 119 -12.57 8.19 -9.86
CA LYS A 119 -12.12 6.99 -10.59
C LYS A 119 -13.19 5.90 -10.62
N LEU A 120 -14.03 5.80 -9.60
CA LEU A 120 -15.15 4.84 -9.56
C LEU A 120 -16.36 5.25 -10.39
N SER A 121 -16.50 6.54 -10.70
CA SER A 121 -17.60 7.09 -11.52
C SER A 121 -17.33 7.09 -13.03
N ARG A 122 -16.15 6.63 -13.45
CA ARG A 122 -15.73 6.50 -14.85
C ARG A 122 -15.88 5.08 -15.34
#